data_AF-A0A7S2DWL4-F1
#
_entry.id   AF-A0A7S2DWL4-F1
#
_cell.length_a   1.000
_cell.length_b   1.000
_cell.length_c   1.000
_cell.angle_alpha   90.00
_cell.angle_beta   90.00
_cell.angle_gamma   90.00
#
_symmetry.space_group_name_H-M   'P 1'
#
loop_
_entity.id
_entity.type
_entity.pdbx_description
1 polymer ?
#
loop_
_entity_poly.entity_id
_entity_poly.type
_entity_poly.pdbx_seq_one_letter_code
_entity_poly.pdbx_strand_id
1 'polypeptide(L)'
;DRYRLLNPWTTEEGFATLNTYISMPSKLLYPQALRYFAVCRGAQVGFVELFRELREHVSDPKRCWQMCCRIKRGMIDTSQPGAFYMDQAYFKGAVEILRHLNEIDFGRLYGGQL
;
A
#
# COMPACT_ATOMS: atom_id res chain seq x y z
N ASP A 1 4.06 0.81 23.54
CA ASP A 1 3.19 1.83 22.95
C ASP A 1 1.72 1.62 23.20
N ARG A 2 1.07 2.68 23.68
CA ARG A 2 -0.35 2.74 24.05
C ARG A 2 -1.30 2.36 22.90
N TYR A 3 -0.85 2.49 21.64
CA TYR A 3 -1.66 2.32 20.43
C TYR A 3 -1.17 1.24 19.46
N ARG A 4 -0.14 0.46 19.82
CA ARG A 4 0.47 -0.60 18.98
C ARG A 4 0.93 -0.16 17.57
N LEU A 5 1.12 1.14 17.32
CA LEU A 5 1.69 1.71 16.09
C LEU A 5 3.22 1.63 16.12
N LEU A 6 3.78 0.42 15.97
CA LEU A 6 5.19 0.13 16.26
C LEU A 6 6.19 0.60 15.19
N ASN A 7 5.74 0.89 13.96
CA ASN A 7 6.61 1.25 12.85
C ASN A 7 6.32 2.70 12.39
N PRO A 8 7.17 3.69 12.76
CA PRO A 8 6.95 5.10 12.45
C PRO A 8 6.75 5.36 10.96
N TRP A 9 7.56 4.75 10.10
CA TRP A 9 7.45 4.94 8.66
C TRP A 9 6.12 4.38 8.10
N THR A 10 5.67 3.22 8.57
CA THR A 10 4.35 2.69 8.19
C THR A 10 3.22 3.59 8.66
N THR A 11 3.31 4.11 9.88
CA THR A 11 2.35 5.07 10.44
C THR A 11 2.31 6.35 9.62
N GLU A 12 3.46 6.93 9.26
CA GLU A 12 3.55 8.15 8.46
C GLU A 12 2.95 7.97 7.06
N GLU A 13 3.32 6.92 6.32
CA GLU A 13 2.78 6.65 4.98
C GLU A 13 1.28 6.34 5.03
N GLY A 14 0.84 5.62 6.06
CA GLY A 14 -0.57 5.36 6.33
C GLY A 14 -1.36 6.64 6.61
N PHE A 15 -0.80 7.53 7.43
CA PHE A 15 -1.42 8.79 7.78
C PHE A 15 -1.49 9.75 6.59
N ALA A 16 -0.41 9.84 5.80
CA ALA A 16 -0.39 10.57 4.53
C ALA A 16 -1.45 10.03 3.55
N THR A 17 -1.62 8.70 3.52
CA THR A 17 -2.68 8.05 2.73
C THR A 17 -4.05 8.52 3.19
N LEU A 18 -4.35 8.49 4.49
CA LEU A 18 -5.65 8.95 5.01
C LEU A 18 -5.91 10.43 4.69
N ASN A 19 -4.93 11.30 4.89
CA ASN A 19 -5.04 12.72 4.55
C ASN A 19 -5.33 12.94 3.06
N THR A 20 -4.71 12.15 2.17
CA THR A 20 -5.03 12.16 0.74
C THR A 20 -6.50 11.79 0.50
N TYR A 21 -6.98 10.72 1.14
CA TYR A 21 -8.36 10.26 0.93
C TYR A 21 -9.41 11.20 1.54
N ILE A 22 -9.08 12.04 2.51
CA ILE A 22 -9.99 13.07 3.06
C ILE A 22 -10.43 14.06 1.96
N SER A 23 -9.56 14.42 1.02
CA SER A 23 -9.91 15.33 -0.09
C SER A 23 -10.53 14.63 -1.30
N MET A 24 -10.44 13.30 -1.39
CA MET A 24 -10.96 12.55 -2.54
C MET A 24 -12.48 12.38 -2.50
N PRO A 25 -13.16 12.31 -3.65
CA PRO A 25 -14.60 12.02 -3.70
C PRO A 25 -14.96 10.64 -3.13
N SER A 26 -14.11 9.64 -3.34
CA SER A 26 -14.30 8.29 -2.80
C SER A 26 -13.36 8.03 -1.63
N LYS A 27 -13.90 7.46 -0.55
CA LYS A 27 -13.14 7.05 0.64
C LYS A 27 -12.72 5.58 0.60
N LEU A 28 -13.06 4.86 -0.47
CA LEU A 28 -12.67 3.46 -0.61
C LEU A 28 -11.18 3.36 -0.94
N LEU A 29 -10.41 2.80 0.00
CA LEU A 29 -8.97 2.55 -0.11
C LEU A 29 -8.61 1.45 -1.14
N TYR A 30 -9.52 1.09 -2.06
CA TYR A 30 -9.34 0.01 -3.02
C TYR A 30 -8.03 0.11 -3.83
N PRO A 31 -7.63 1.29 -4.38
CA PRO A 31 -6.33 1.41 -5.04
C PRO A 31 -5.12 1.04 -4.16
N GLN A 32 -5.18 1.35 -2.86
CA GLN A 32 -4.11 1.03 -1.91
C GLN A 32 -4.16 -0.44 -1.51
N ALA A 33 -5.35 -0.99 -1.29
CA ALA A 33 -5.56 -2.42 -1.03
C ALA A 33 -5.06 -3.28 -2.20
N LEU A 34 -5.37 -2.88 -3.43
CA LEU A 34 -4.94 -3.60 -4.63
C LEU A 34 -3.41 -3.57 -4.78
N ARG A 35 -2.75 -2.44 -4.47
CA ARG A 35 -1.28 -2.37 -4.47
C ARG A 35 -0.68 -3.28 -3.40
N TYR A 36 -1.25 -3.28 -2.19
CA TYR A 36 -0.82 -4.17 -1.12
C TYR A 36 -0.90 -5.65 -1.57
N PHE A 37 -2.03 -6.04 -2.14
CA PHE A 37 -2.23 -7.37 -2.74
C PHE A 37 -1.21 -7.65 -3.85
N ALA A 38 -1.01 -6.71 -4.78
CA ALA A 38 -0.07 -6.86 -5.90
C ALA A 38 1.37 -7.09 -5.42
N VAL A 39 1.80 -6.44 -4.33
CA VAL A 39 3.09 -6.73 -3.69
C VAL A 39 3.12 -8.16 -3.17
N CYS A 40 2.13 -8.57 -2.38
CA CYS A 40 2.05 -9.93 -1.82
C CYS A 40 2.11 -10.98 -2.93
N ARG A 41 1.35 -10.76 -4.01
CA ARG A 41 1.31 -11.69 -5.14
C ARG A 41 2.59 -11.67 -5.95
N GLY A 42 3.14 -10.49 -6.24
CA GLY A 42 4.41 -10.33 -6.95
C GLY A 42 5.58 -11.02 -6.24
N ALA A 43 5.55 -11.11 -4.91
CA ALA A 43 6.53 -11.87 -4.14
C ALA A 43 6.49 -13.38 -4.42
N GLN A 44 5.41 -13.89 -5.00
CA GLN A 44 5.17 -15.32 -5.24
C GLN A 44 5.27 -15.71 -6.72
N VAL A 45 5.14 -14.76 -7.66
CA VAL A 45 5.06 -15.05 -9.11
C VAL A 45 5.92 -14.14 -9.95
N GLY A 46 6.18 -14.52 -11.21
CA GLY A 46 6.87 -13.67 -12.19
C GLY A 46 6.02 -12.50 -12.72
N PHE A 47 6.64 -11.59 -13.48
CA PHE A 47 6.00 -10.39 -14.04
C PHE A 47 4.78 -10.71 -14.91
N VAL A 48 4.90 -11.69 -15.81
CA VAL A 48 3.83 -12.01 -16.78
C VAL A 48 2.60 -12.56 -16.09
N GLU A 49 2.78 -13.44 -15.10
CA GLU A 49 1.69 -13.99 -14.29
C GLU A 49 1.04 -12.89 -13.45
N LEU A 50 1.83 -12.07 -12.77
CA LEU A 50 1.33 -10.91 -12.02
C LEU A 50 0.50 -9.97 -12.90
N PHE A 51 0.97 -9.66 -14.11
CA PHE A 51 0.25 -8.83 -15.06
C PHE A 51 -1.08 -9.46 -15.43
N ARG A 52 -1.10 -10.76 -15.80
CA ARG A 52 -2.33 -11.45 -16.17
C ARG A 52 -3.38 -11.41 -15.05
N GLU A 53 -2.99 -11.63 -13.81
CA GLU A 53 -3.92 -11.59 -12.67
C GLU A 53 -4.42 -10.17 -12.39
N LEU A 54 -3.53 -9.17 -12.40
CA LEU A 54 -3.93 -7.78 -12.13
C LEU A 54 -4.85 -7.20 -13.21
N ARG A 55 -4.88 -7.78 -14.42
CA ARG A 55 -5.83 -7.39 -15.48
C ARG A 55 -7.30 -7.62 -15.10
N GLU A 56 -7.58 -8.53 -14.17
CA GLU A 56 -8.94 -8.76 -13.65
C GLU A 56 -9.41 -7.60 -12.78
N HIS A 57 -8.48 -6.83 -12.21
CA HIS A 57 -8.76 -5.71 -11.30
C HIS A 57 -8.49 -4.34 -11.91
N VAL A 58 -7.63 -4.25 -12.94
CA VAL A 58 -7.21 -3.01 -13.57
C VAL A 58 -7.53 -3.06 -15.07
N SER A 59 -8.60 -2.37 -15.47
CA SER A 59 -9.12 -2.38 -16.85
C SER A 59 -8.19 -1.72 -17.87
N ASP A 60 -7.42 -0.70 -17.48
CA ASP A 60 -6.43 -0.04 -18.33
C ASP A 60 -5.10 -0.84 -18.36
N PRO A 61 -4.70 -1.42 -19.51
CA PRO A 61 -3.48 -2.20 -19.62
C PRO A 61 -2.22 -1.41 -19.27
N LYS A 62 -2.19 -0.10 -19.57
CA LYS A 62 -1.02 0.76 -19.29
C LYS A 62 -0.83 0.93 -17.79
N ARG A 63 -1.92 1.20 -17.05
CA ARG A 63 -1.88 1.28 -15.58
C ARG A 63 -1.49 -0.05 -14.95
N CYS A 64 -2.01 -1.17 -15.47
CA CYS A 64 -1.66 -2.51 -15.01
C CYS A 64 -0.17 -2.80 -15.19
N TRP A 65 0.37 -2.48 -16.37
CA TRP A 65 1.81 -2.61 -16.66
C TRP A 65 2.66 -1.77 -15.71
N GLN A 66 2.30 -0.49 -15.54
CA GLN A 66 3.00 0.42 -14.62
C GLN A 66 2.98 -0.09 -13.18
N MET A 67 1.86 -0.69 -12.74
CA MET A 67 1.78 -1.34 -11.42
C MET A 67 2.75 -2.52 -11.33
N CYS A 68 2.79 -3.40 -12.32
CA CYS A 68 3.73 -4.53 -12.34
C CYS A 68 5.19 -4.06 -12.32
N CYS A 69 5.55 -3.07 -13.13
CA CYS A 69 6.89 -2.46 -13.10
C CYS A 69 7.23 -1.90 -11.72
N ARG A 70 6.26 -1.24 -11.08
CA ARG A 70 6.44 -0.69 -9.74
C ARG A 70 6.69 -1.79 -8.71
N ILE A 71 5.95 -2.91 -8.78
CA ILE A 71 6.11 -4.05 -7.87
C ILE A 71 7.43 -4.78 -8.11
N LYS A 72 7.85 -4.93 -9.37
CA LYS A 72 9.05 -5.67 -9.76
C LYS A 72 10.33 -4.81 -9.84
N ARG A 73 10.27 -3.55 -9.39
CA ARG A 73 11.40 -2.62 -9.49
C ARG A 73 12.62 -3.11 -8.72
N GLY A 74 13.80 -2.94 -9.31
CA GLY A 74 15.07 -3.34 -8.71
C GLY A 74 15.41 -4.83 -8.83
N MET A 75 14.53 -5.64 -9.43
CA MET A 75 14.85 -7.05 -9.73
C MET A 75 15.70 -7.16 -10.99
N ILE A 76 16.68 -8.06 -10.96
CA ILE A 76 17.53 -8.36 -12.12
C ILE A 76 16.74 -9.20 -13.14
N ASP A 77 16.08 -10.25 -12.66
CA ASP A 77 15.20 -11.10 -13.48
C ASP A 77 13.76 -11.00 -12.97
N THR A 78 12.91 -10.31 -13.73
CA THR A 78 11.50 -10.11 -13.40
C THR A 78 10.62 -11.32 -13.71
N SER A 79 11.15 -12.36 -14.37
CA SER A 79 10.44 -13.62 -14.57
C SER A 79 10.34 -14.44 -13.27
N GLN A 80 11.20 -14.16 -12.29
CA GLN A 80 11.21 -14.84 -10.99
C GLN A 80 10.25 -14.20 -9.97
N PRO A 81 9.85 -14.96 -8.93
CA PRO A 81 9.19 -14.40 -7.75
C PRO A 81 10.01 -13.31 -7.06
N GLY A 82 9.34 -12.29 -6.54
CA GLY A 82 9.97 -11.17 -5.83
C GLY A 82 9.19 -9.87 -5.98
N ALA A 83 9.25 -9.00 -4.97
CA ALA A 83 8.56 -7.72 -5.01
C ALA A 83 9.26 -6.65 -4.16
N PHE A 84 9.11 -5.41 -4.57
CA PHE A 84 9.48 -4.25 -3.78
C PHE A 84 8.39 -3.97 -2.74
N TYR A 85 8.66 -4.28 -1.47
CA TYR A 85 7.64 -4.37 -0.43
C TYR A 85 7.21 -3.02 0.19
N MET A 86 7.95 -1.93 -0.05
CA MET A 86 7.66 -0.68 0.65
C MET A 86 6.28 -0.09 0.31
N ASP A 87 5.72 -0.41 -0.86
CA ASP A 87 4.40 0.10 -1.25
C ASP A 87 3.26 -0.48 -0.37
N GLN A 88 3.54 -1.48 0.48
CA GLN A 88 2.57 -2.02 1.44
C GLN A 88 2.29 -1.09 2.62
N ALA A 89 3.22 -0.19 2.97
CA ALA A 89 3.06 0.67 4.15
C ALA A 89 1.87 1.62 4.07
N TYR A 90 1.59 2.16 2.88
CA TYR A 90 0.44 3.04 2.64
C TYR A 90 -0.88 2.41 3.12
N PHE A 91 -1.19 1.20 2.64
CA PHE A 91 -2.43 0.54 3.02
C PHE A 91 -2.37 -0.01 4.45
N LYS A 92 -1.24 -0.63 4.83
CA LYS A 92 -1.07 -1.20 6.16
C LYS A 92 -1.23 -0.15 7.25
N GLY A 93 -0.51 0.96 7.16
CA GLY A 93 -0.56 2.04 8.13
C GLY A 93 -1.94 2.71 8.18
N ALA A 94 -2.58 2.91 7.03
CA ALA A 94 -3.93 3.47 7.00
C ALA A 94 -4.92 2.57 7.75
N VAL A 95 -4.87 1.25 7.54
CA VAL A 95 -5.71 0.28 8.25
C VAL A 95 -5.38 0.23 9.74
N GLU A 96 -4.10 0.27 10.12
CA GLU A 96 -3.68 0.29 11.53
C GLU A 96 -4.21 1.53 12.25
N ILE A 97 -4.08 2.72 11.65
CA ILE A 97 -4.65 3.96 12.21
C ILE A 97 -6.17 3.86 12.34
N LEU A 98 -6.86 3.41 11.28
CA LEU A 98 -8.33 3.28 11.29
C LEU A 98 -8.84 2.26 12.32
N ARG A 99 -8.08 1.20 12.63
CA ARG A 99 -8.42 0.24 13.69
C ARG A 99 -8.39 0.86 15.08
N HIS A 100 -7.54 1.87 15.30
CA HIS A 100 -7.35 2.56 16.57
C HIS A 100 -7.93 3.99 16.54
N LEU A 101 -8.89 4.26 15.66
CA LEU A 101 -9.42 5.61 15.39
C LEU A 101 -9.89 6.34 16.65
N ASN A 102 -10.51 5.63 17.60
CA ASN A 102 -11.03 6.20 18.84
C ASN A 102 -9.99 6.31 19.97
N GLU A 103 -8.81 5.71 19.78
CA GLU A 103 -7.74 5.65 20.77
C GLU A 103 -6.65 6.68 20.45
N ILE A 104 -6.40 6.94 19.16
CA ILE A 104 -5.34 7.82 18.68
C ILE A 104 -5.69 9.30 18.96
N ASP A 105 -4.76 9.99 19.60
CA ASP A 105 -4.73 11.45 19.64
C ASP A 105 -4.15 11.98 18.32
N PHE A 106 -5.03 12.42 17.42
CA PHE A 106 -4.63 12.95 16.11
C PHE A 106 -3.80 14.23 16.22
N GLY A 107 -4.00 15.06 17.26
CA GLY A 107 -3.18 16.25 17.48
C GLY A 107 -1.71 15.88 17.72
N ARG A 108 -1.48 14.85 18.54
CA ARG A 108 -0.13 14.30 18.77
C ARG A 108 0.45 13.61 17.54
N LEU A 109 -0.38 12.87 16.79
CA LEU A 109 0.03 12.23 15.53
C LEU A 109 0.50 13.27 14.50
N TYR A 110 -0.23 14.38 14.33
CA TYR A 110 0.21 15.50 13.47
C TYR A 110 1.52 16.14 13.95
N GLY A 111 1.77 16.14 15.27
CA GLY A 111 3.01 16.65 15.86
C GLY A 111 4.20 15.68 15.80
N GLY A 112 4.01 14.44 15.30
CA GLY A 112 5.05 13.41 15.29
C GLY A 112 5.41 12.87 16.68
N GLN A 113 4.51 13.01 17.67
CA GLN A 113 4.75 12.70 19.08
C GLN A 113 3.93 11.51 19.60
N LEU A 114 3.69 10.49 18.76
CA LEU A 114 3.00 9.27 19.19
C LEU A 114 3.90 8.30 19.95
#